data_AF-A0A5R9ILE0-F1
#
_entry.id   AF-A0A5R9ILE0-F1
#
_cell.length_a   1.000
_cell.length_b   1.000
_cell.length_c   1.000
_cell.angle_alpha   90.00
_cell.angle_beta   90.00
_cell.angle_gamma   90.00
#
_symmetry.space_group_name_H-M   'P 1'
#
loop_
_entity.id
_entity.type
_entity.pdbx_description
1 polymer ?
#
loop_
_entity_poly.entity_id
_entity_poly.type
_entity_poly.pdbx_seq_one_letter_code
_entity_poly.pdbx_strand_id
1 'polypeptide(L)' 'MNAKIFTKVIKPKQGFWPSSTTVTDCGLEAEINLWLASKPDVEIKNITQSQSGGSWMPATLVVTVWYQ' A
#
# COMPACT_ATOMS: atom_id res chain seq x y z
N MET A 1 -3.83 4.37 -24.25
CA MET A 1 -4.74 4.17 -23.11
C MET A 1 -4.28 5.14 -22.01
N ASN A 2 -5.09 6.13 -21.63
CA ASN A 2 -4.71 7.13 -20.61
C ASN A 2 -5.10 6.60 -19.22
N ALA A 3 -4.21 5.84 -18.57
CA ALA A 3 -4.42 5.37 -17.20
C ALA A 3 -3.78 6.35 -16.21
N LYS A 4 -4.53 6.75 -15.18
CA LYS A 4 -3.98 7.52 -14.05
C LYS A 4 -3.40 6.53 -13.02
N ILE A 5 -2.24 6.86 -12.46
CA ILE A 5 -1.50 5.98 -11.51
C ILE A 5 -1.54 6.61 -10.12
N PHE A 6 -1.93 5.82 -9.13
CA PHE A 6 -1.70 6.11 -7.71
C PHE A 6 -0.70 5.10 -7.15
N THR A 7 0.39 5.59 -6.55
CA THR A 7 1.44 4.75 -5.94
C THR A 7 1.76 5.28 -4.55
N LYS A 8 1.70 4.40 -3.54
CA LYS A 8 2.09 4.72 -2.16
C LYS A 8 3.12 3.72 -1.67
N VAL A 9 4.18 4.24 -1.05
CA VAL A 9 5.27 3.47 -0.45
C VAL A 9 5.15 3.63 1.05
N ILE A 10 4.95 2.54 1.80
CA ILE A 10 4.98 2.58 3.27
C ILE A 10 6.17 1.75 3.77
N LYS A 11 6.97 2.39 4.63
CA LYS A 11 8.09 1.74 5.33
C LYS A 11 7.66 1.47 6.78
N PRO A 12 7.84 0.24 7.29
CA PRO A 12 7.56 -0.06 8.68
C PRO A 12 8.41 0.82 9.59
N LYS A 13 7.77 1.38 10.62
CA LYS A 13 8.48 2.11 11.67
C LYS A 13 9.19 1.07 12.55
N GLN A 14 10.51 1.03 12.52
CA GLN A 14 11.29 0.07 13.30
C GLN A 14 11.12 0.41 14.79
N GLY A 15 10.32 -0.39 15.50
CA GLY A 15 10.14 -0.25 16.94
C GLY A 15 11.41 -0.70 17.69
N PHE A 16 11.62 -0.16 18.89
CA PHE A 16 12.72 -0.56 19.77
C PHE A 16 12.56 -2.00 20.33
N TRP A 17 11.36 -2.59 20.20
CA TRP A 17 11.02 -3.92 20.72
C TRP A 17 10.40 -4.81 19.62
N PRO A 18 10.86 -6.09 19.46
CA PRO A 18 10.47 -6.96 18.35
C PRO A 18 9.10 -7.64 18.49
N SER A 19 8.37 -7.46 19.60
CA SER A 19 7.18 -8.26 19.92
C SER A 19 5.84 -7.52 19.87
N SER A 20 5.77 -6.29 19.39
CA SER A 20 4.47 -5.68 19.07
C SER A 20 4.10 -6.09 17.65
N THR A 21 2.97 -6.79 17.47
CA THR A 21 2.36 -7.05 16.17
C THR A 21 2.17 -5.72 15.45
N THR A 22 3.18 -5.32 14.69
CA THR A 22 3.13 -4.15 13.83
C THR A 22 2.23 -4.55 12.67
N VAL A 23 1.05 -3.93 12.60
CA VAL A 23 0.12 -4.01 11.48
C VAL A 23 0.89 -4.22 10.18
N THR A 24 0.71 -5.38 9.54
CA THR A 24 1.58 -5.90 8.46
C THR A 24 1.64 -4.97 7.25
N ASP A 25 0.66 -4.09 7.09
CA ASP A 25 0.54 -3.13 5.99
C ASP A 25 0.65 -1.65 6.45
N CYS A 26 0.87 -1.40 7.74
CA CYS A 26 0.94 -0.06 8.32
C CYS A 26 -0.26 0.87 7.98
N GLY A 27 -1.47 0.31 7.81
CA GLY A 27 -2.69 1.09 7.52
C GLY A 27 -2.94 1.37 6.05
N LEU A 28 -2.17 0.76 5.14
CA LEU A 28 -2.31 0.93 3.69
C LEU A 28 -3.70 0.53 3.20
N GLU A 29 -4.27 -0.56 3.71
CA GLU A 29 -5.61 -1.05 3.35
C GLU A 29 -6.67 0.00 3.66
N ALA A 30 -6.62 0.58 4.85
CA ALA A 30 -7.56 1.63 5.26
C ALA A 30 -7.45 2.86 4.35
N GLU A 31 -6.23 3.30 4.01
CA GLU A 31 -6.02 4.42 3.09
C GLU A 31 -6.56 4.14 1.69
N ILE A 32 -6.30 2.95 1.13
CA ILE A 32 -6.82 2.55 -0.19
C ILE A 32 -8.34 2.51 -0.18
N ASN A 33 -8.95 1.92 0.84
CA ASN A 33 -10.41 1.82 0.96
C ASN A 33 -11.06 3.21 1.09
N LEU A 34 -10.46 4.12 1.87
CA LEU A 34 -10.93 5.51 1.95
C LEU A 34 -10.79 6.24 0.60
N TRP A 35 -9.68 6.03 -0.12
CA TRP A 35 -9.47 6.62 -1.43
C TRP A 35 -10.47 6.10 -2.48
N LEU A 36 -10.76 4.79 -2.47
CA LEU A 36 -11.78 4.17 -3.33
C LEU A 36 -13.18 4.69 -2.98
N ALA A 37 -13.53 4.74 -1.69
CA ALA A 37 -14.81 5.28 -1.24
C ALA A 37 -15.00 6.76 -1.65
N SER A 38 -13.90 7.54 -1.71
CA SER A 38 -13.94 8.93 -2.19
C SER A 38 -14.17 9.08 -3.70
N LYS A 39 -14.11 7.98 -4.47
CA LYS A 39 -14.21 7.96 -5.93
C LYS A 39 -15.18 6.86 -6.36
N PRO A 40 -16.50 7.04 -6.17
CA PRO A 40 -17.47 6.00 -6.50
C PRO A 40 -17.52 5.66 -8.00
N ASP A 41 -17.07 6.59 -8.86
CA ASP A 41 -17.20 6.48 -10.32
C ASP A 41 -15.93 5.97 -11.03
N VAL A 42 -14.87 5.61 -10.31
CA VAL A 42 -13.66 5.06 -10.96
C VAL A 42 -13.79 3.57 -11.21
N GLU A 43 -13.43 3.14 -12.41
CA GLU A 43 -13.36 1.72 -12.74
C GLU A 43 -11.92 1.23 -12.57
N ILE A 44 -11.71 0.27 -11.67
CA ILE A 44 -10.40 -0.32 -11.44
C ILE A 44 -10.04 -1.25 -12.60
N LYS A 45 -8.91 -0.99 -13.25
CA LYS A 45 -8.40 -1.77 -14.38
C LYS A 45 -7.39 -2.81 -13.98
N ASN A 46 -6.57 -2.50 -12.99
CA ASN A 46 -5.57 -3.43 -12.49
C ASN A 46 -5.15 -3.05 -11.07
N ILE A 47 -4.72 -4.04 -10.31
CA ILE A 47 -4.08 -3.85 -9.01
C ILE A 47 -2.85 -4.75 -8.98
N THR A 48 -1.70 -4.18 -8.62
CA THR A 48 -0.50 -4.96 -8.34
C THR A 48 0.04 -4.60 -6.98
N GLN A 49 0.56 -5.60 -6.29
CA GLN A 49 1.29 -5.42 -5.05
C GLN A 49 2.73 -5.90 -5.26
N SER A 50 3.69 -5.12 -4.77
CA SER A 50 5.06 -5.57 -4.62
C SER A 50 5.53 -5.32 -3.19
N GLN A 51 6.41 -6.20 -2.73
CA GLN A 51 7.05 -6.09 -1.43
C GLN A 51 8.55 -6.25 -1.63
N SER A 52 9.33 -5.38 -0.99
CA SER A 52 10.78 -5.45 -0.99
C SER A 52 11.30 -5.29 0.42
N GLY A 53 12.35 -6.02 0.77
CA GLY A 53 12.93 -6.04 2.11
C GLY A 53 13.90 -7.20 2.26
N GLY A 54 14.91 -7.02 3.11
CA GLY A 54 15.90 -8.06 3.42
C GLY A 54 15.85 -8.39 4.91
N SER A 55 16.51 -9.48 5.33
CA SER A 55 16.46 -10.02 6.71
C SER A 55 16.74 -9.02 7.85
N TRP A 56 17.28 -7.84 7.54
CA TRP A 56 17.67 -6.80 8.50
C TRP A 56 17.00 -5.44 8.24
N MET A 57 16.14 -5.32 7.23
CA MET A 57 15.55 -4.04 6.79
C MET A 57 14.02 -4.13 6.79
N PRO A 58 13.31 -3.07 7.23
CA PRO A 58 11.85 -3.01 7.19
C PRO A 58 11.30 -3.30 5.78
N ALA A 59 10.33 -4.20 5.68
CA ALA A 59 9.70 -4.55 4.41
C ALA A 59 8.87 -3.38 3.87
N THR A 60 9.25 -2.86 2.72
CA THR A 60 8.50 -1.83 1.99
C THR A 60 7.43 -2.51 1.15
N LEU A 61 6.17 -2.13 1.38
CA LEU A 61 5.02 -2.61 0.62
C LEU A 61 4.51 -1.49 -0.29
N VAL A 62 4.28 -1.83 -1.56
CA VAL A 62 3.80 -0.91 -2.58
C VAL A 62 2.60 -1.53 -3.26
N VAL A 63 1.48 -0.80 -3.25
CA VAL A 63 0.29 -1.14 -4.01
C VAL A 63 0.10 -0.08 -5.09
N THR A 64 -0.09 -0.54 -6.32
CA THR A 64 -0.37 0.31 -7.48
C THR A 64 -1.75 -0.05 -8.01
N VAL A 65 -2.59 0.98 -8.16
CA VAL A 65 -3.95 0.86 -8.69
C VAL A 65 -4.02 1.66 -9.98
N TRP A 66 -4.41 0.99 -11.07
CA TRP A 66 -4.72 1.62 -12.34
C TRP A 66 -6.23 1.71 -12.46
N TYR A 67 -6.72 2.89 -12.82
CA TYR A 67 -8.16 3.17 -12.89
C TYR A 67 -8.46 4.11 -14.06
N GLN A 68 -9.72 4.08 -14.52
CA GLN A 68 -10.27 5.02 -15.49
C GLN A 68 -11.50 5.73 -14.93
#